data_AF-A0A5B0NRN6-F1
#
_entry.id   AF-A0A5B0NRN6-F1
#
_cell.length_a   1.000
_cell.length_b   1.000
_cell.length_c   1.000
_cell.angle_alpha   90.00
_cell.angle_beta   90.00
_cell.angle_gamma   90.00
#
_symmetry.space_group_name_H-M   'P 1'
#
loop_
_entity.id
_entity.type
_entity.pdbx_description
1 polymer ?
#
loop_
_entity_poly.entity_id
_entity_poly.type
_entity_poly.pdbx_seq_one_letter_code
_entity_poly.pdbx_strand_id
1 'polypeptide(L)'
;MDRNILELSDTALSYLTPEYRQLFRRHFELFQAAHTELYENALRDRLSAAEDAHYFRYMGQVDDALERLGRDDARRLRYISSFWMNAIEALEEIRAVSFERRRILVRRRLATLSNTTAATLASIRNGAVSLQAIPILPQN
;
A
#
# COMPACT_ATOMS: atom_id res chain seq x y z
N MET A 1 -2.65 0.69 14.36
CA MET A 1 -3.70 1.66 13.98
C MET A 1 -3.92 2.59 15.16
N ASP A 2 -3.94 3.90 14.93
CA ASP A 2 -4.07 4.86 16.02
C ASP A 2 -5.46 4.75 16.67
N ARG A 3 -5.54 4.34 17.94
CA ARG A 3 -6.82 4.22 18.65
C ARG A 3 -7.60 5.55 18.64
N ASN A 4 -6.87 6.66 18.55
CA ASN A 4 -7.43 8.00 18.47
C ASN A 4 -8.29 8.23 17.21
N ILE A 5 -7.87 7.76 16.03
CA ILE A 5 -8.66 8.01 14.81
C ILE A 5 -9.98 7.23 14.80
N LEU A 6 -10.00 6.04 15.41
CA LEU A 6 -11.21 5.23 15.54
C LEU A 6 -12.23 5.90 16.46
N GLU A 7 -11.78 6.35 17.63
CA GLU A 7 -12.62 7.07 18.59
C GLU A 7 -13.14 8.40 18.01
N LEU A 8 -12.30 9.13 17.27
CA LEU A 8 -12.70 10.34 16.54
C LEU A 8 -13.76 10.03 15.48
N SER A 9 -13.61 8.91 14.78
CA SER A 9 -14.58 8.46 13.77
C SER A 9 -15.93 8.15 14.40
N ASP A 10 -15.98 7.34 15.44
CA ASP A 10 -17.22 7.01 16.14
C ASP A 10 -17.91 8.25 16.73
N THR A 11 -17.12 9.15 17.30
CA THR A 11 -17.62 10.43 17.82
C THR A 11 -18.22 11.29 16.71
N ALA A 12 -17.51 11.47 15.59
CA ALA A 12 -18.02 12.25 14.46
C ALA A 12 -19.31 11.65 13.87
N LEU A 13 -19.39 10.32 13.77
CA LEU A 13 -20.56 9.60 13.26
C LEU A 13 -21.80 9.73 14.16
N SER A 14 -21.62 9.95 15.46
CA SER A 14 -22.71 10.08 16.43
C SER A 14 -23.60 11.30 16.20
N TYR A 15 -23.06 12.36 15.60
CA TYR A 15 -23.78 13.61 15.30
C TYR A 15 -24.62 13.56 14.02
N LEU A 16 -24.44 12.52 13.21
CA LEU A 16 -25.09 12.40 11.90
C LEU A 16 -26.45 11.74 11.99
N THR A 17 -27.32 12.06 11.02
CA THR A 17 -28.54 11.31 10.76
C THR A 17 -28.20 9.85 10.42
N PRO A 18 -29.14 8.90 10.58
CA PRO A 18 -28.89 7.48 10.30
C PRO A 18 -28.35 7.22 8.89
N GLU A 19 -28.85 7.95 7.89
CA GLU A 19 -28.45 7.79 6.48
C GLU A 19 -26.98 8.18 6.28
N TYR A 20 -26.59 9.39 6.69
CA TYR A 20 -25.21 9.84 6.57
C TYR A 20 -24.27 9.02 7.45
N ARG A 21 -24.70 8.68 8.67
CA ARG A 21 -23.93 7.79 9.54
C ARG A 21 -23.57 6.48 8.84
N GLN A 22 -24.53 5.84 8.18
CA GLN A 22 -24.26 4.57 7.49
C GLN A 22 -23.30 4.75 6.31
N LEU A 23 -23.45 5.81 5.52
CA LEU A 23 -22.56 6.12 4.41
C LEU A 23 -21.12 6.32 4.88
N PHE A 24 -20.90 7.23 5.83
CA PHE A 24 -19.55 7.54 6.33
C PHE A 24 -18.93 6.37 7.10
N ARG A 25 -19.73 5.59 7.84
CA ARG A 25 -19.24 4.36 8.48
C ARG A 25 -18.67 3.38 7.45
N ARG A 26 -19.44 3.07 6.40
CA ARG A 26 -18.98 2.16 5.33
C ARG A 26 -17.76 2.70 4.59
N HIS A 27 -17.69 4.02 4.40
CA HIS A 27 -16.54 4.67 3.80
C HIS A 27 -15.28 4.49 4.66
N PHE A 28 -15.35 4.76 5.97
CA PHE A 28 -14.21 4.59 6.87
C PHE A 28 -13.82 3.12 7.06
N GLU A 29 -14.78 2.19 7.09
CA GLU A 29 -14.50 0.75 7.12
C GLU A 29 -13.69 0.29 5.90
N LEU A 30 -14.00 0.80 4.70
CA LEU A 30 -13.23 0.47 3.50
C LEU A 30 -11.83 1.08 3.51
N PHE A 31 -11.68 2.30 4.01
CA PHE A 31 -10.36 2.93 4.17
C PHE A 31 -9.50 2.18 5.19
N GLN A 32 -10.09 1.79 6.32
CA GLN A 32 -9.43 0.92 7.29
C GLN A 32 -9.04 -0.42 6.65
N ALA A 33 -9.91 -1.04 5.86
CA ALA A 33 -9.61 -2.29 5.17
C ALA A 33 -8.48 -2.15 4.15
N ALA A 34 -8.47 -1.08 3.34
CA ALA A 34 -7.39 -0.77 2.40
C ALA A 34 -6.04 -0.58 3.11
N HIS A 35 -6.04 0.20 4.19
CA HIS A 35 -4.85 0.39 5.01
C HIS A 35 -4.35 -0.93 5.60
N THR A 36 -5.24 -1.75 6.19
CA THR A 36 -4.87 -3.05 6.75
C THR A 36 -4.31 -3.98 5.69
N GLU A 37 -4.93 -4.04 4.50
CA GLU A 37 -4.47 -4.87 3.39
C GLU A 37 -3.03 -4.52 2.98
N LEU A 38 -2.72 -3.22 2.83
CA LEU A 38 -1.36 -2.75 2.54
C LEU A 38 -0.39 -2.99 3.71
N TYR A 39 -0.85 -2.81 4.94
CA TYR A 39 -0.02 -2.95 6.13
C TYR A 39 0.41 -4.40 6.34
N GLU A 40 -0.54 -5.35 6.29
CA GLU A 40 -0.29 -6.77 6.57
C GLU A 40 0.48 -7.46 5.45
N ASN A 41 0.29 -7.05 4.20
CA ASN A 41 0.92 -7.69 3.06
C ASN A 41 2.24 -7.03 2.66
N ALA A 42 3.26 -6.98 3.52
CA ALA A 42 4.47 -6.19 3.24
C ALA A 42 5.28 -6.55 1.97
N LEU A 43 4.99 -7.70 1.33
CA LEU A 43 5.62 -8.14 0.08
C LEU A 43 4.90 -7.68 -1.19
N ARG A 44 3.66 -7.18 -1.10
CA ARG A 44 2.89 -6.72 -2.27
C ARG A 44 3.38 -5.38 -2.82
N ASP A 45 2.95 -5.08 -4.04
CA ASP A 45 3.01 -3.74 -4.64
C ASP A 45 1.82 -2.89 -4.16
N ARG A 46 1.49 -1.80 -4.83
CA ARG A 46 0.28 -1.00 -4.60
C ARG A 46 -1.02 -1.83 -4.69
N LEU A 47 -2.12 -1.19 -4.30
CA LEU A 47 -3.44 -1.68 -4.66
C LEU A 47 -3.56 -1.75 -6.19
N SER A 48 -4.26 -2.77 -6.65
CA SER A 48 -4.66 -2.87 -8.05
C SER A 48 -5.79 -1.89 -8.34
N ALA A 49 -5.99 -1.54 -9.62
CA ALA A 49 -7.10 -0.68 -10.02
C ALA A 49 -8.49 -1.22 -9.60
N ALA A 50 -8.65 -2.54 -9.50
CA ALA A 50 -9.89 -3.16 -9.03
C ALA A 50 -10.08 -3.00 -7.51
N GLU A 51 -8.99 -3.12 -6.74
CA GLU A 51 -9.00 -2.86 -5.30
C GLU A 51 -9.23 -1.37 -5.02
N ASP A 52 -8.59 -0.46 -5.76
CA ASP A 52 -8.83 0.98 -5.66
C ASP A 52 -10.30 1.31 -5.93
N ALA A 53 -10.86 0.82 -7.04
CA ALA A 53 -12.26 1.02 -7.35
C ALA A 53 -13.19 0.47 -6.25
N HIS A 54 -12.80 -0.61 -5.56
CA HIS A 54 -13.55 -1.17 -4.45
C HIS A 54 -13.48 -0.32 -3.18
N TYR A 55 -12.26 0.00 -2.72
CA TYR A 55 -12.04 0.69 -1.45
C TYR A 55 -12.48 2.16 -1.50
N PHE A 56 -12.35 2.81 -2.65
CA PHE A 56 -12.69 4.23 -2.84
C PHE A 56 -14.08 4.44 -3.47
N ARG A 57 -14.91 3.40 -3.63
CA ARG A 57 -16.20 3.46 -4.35
C ARG A 57 -17.19 4.52 -3.85
N TYR A 58 -17.10 4.92 -2.58
CA TYR A 58 -18.03 5.87 -1.97
C TYR A 58 -17.56 7.32 -2.03
N MET A 59 -16.39 7.62 -2.61
CA MET A 59 -15.81 8.98 -2.63
C MET A 59 -16.81 10.02 -3.14
N GLY A 60 -17.42 9.81 -4.32
CA GLY A 60 -18.37 10.78 -4.87
C GLY A 60 -19.62 10.97 -3.99
N GLN A 61 -20.16 9.90 -3.41
CA GLN A 61 -21.32 10.01 -2.50
C GLN A 61 -20.96 10.73 -1.19
N VAL A 62 -19.73 10.53 -0.71
CA VAL A 62 -19.20 11.20 0.47
C VAL A 62 -19.00 12.69 0.20
N ASP A 63 -18.44 13.06 -0.95
CA ASP A 63 -18.26 14.47 -1.34
C ASP A 63 -19.62 15.19 -1.41
N ASP A 64 -20.60 14.59 -2.08
CA ASP A 64 -21.97 15.11 -2.14
C ASP A 64 -22.61 15.26 -0.74
N ALA A 65 -22.37 14.30 0.16
CA ALA A 65 -22.88 14.35 1.52
C ALA A 65 -22.21 15.45 2.35
N LEU A 66 -20.90 15.63 2.20
CA LEU A 66 -20.14 16.68 2.89
C LEU A 66 -20.63 18.09 2.53
N GLU A 67 -21.10 18.32 1.31
CA GLU A 67 -21.69 19.59 0.88
C GLU A 67 -23.03 19.91 1.54
N ARG A 68 -23.76 18.88 1.98
CA ARG A 68 -25.09 19.00 2.57
C ARG A 68 -25.06 19.08 4.10
N LEU A 69 -23.94 18.71 4.71
CA LEU A 69 -23.77 18.72 6.17
C LEU A 69 -23.48 20.12 6.70
N GLY A 70 -23.75 20.30 7.99
CA GLY A 70 -23.31 21.50 8.72
C GLY A 70 -21.78 21.63 8.67
N ARG A 71 -21.30 22.88 8.65
CA ARG A 71 -19.86 23.19 8.48
C ARG A 71 -18.95 22.40 9.42
N ASP A 72 -19.36 22.23 10.67
CA ASP A 72 -18.52 21.58 11.68
C ASP A 72 -18.48 20.06 11.53
N ASP A 73 -19.61 19.42 11.20
CA ASP A 73 -19.65 17.99 10.90
C ASP A 73 -18.86 17.66 9.63
N ALA A 74 -19.07 18.46 8.58
CA ALA A 74 -18.32 18.32 7.33
C ALA A 74 -16.81 18.47 7.56
N ARG A 75 -16.39 19.42 8.41
CA ARG A 75 -14.97 19.64 8.73
C ARG A 75 -14.35 18.44 9.47
N ARG A 76 -15.07 17.88 10.45
CA ARG A 76 -14.61 16.70 11.21
C ARG A 76 -14.46 15.49 10.31
N LEU A 77 -15.46 15.23 9.46
CA LEU A 77 -15.44 14.09 8.54
C LEU A 77 -14.35 14.23 7.47
N ARG A 78 -14.16 15.43 6.91
CA ARG A 78 -13.04 15.70 6.00
C ARG A 78 -11.69 15.42 6.64
N TYR A 79 -11.49 15.85 7.88
CA TYR A 79 -10.25 15.57 8.60
C TYR A 79 -9.98 14.06 8.70
N ILE A 80 -11.00 13.27 9.05
CA ILE A 80 -10.89 11.82 9.17
C ILE A 80 -10.62 11.17 7.80
N SER A 81 -11.35 11.56 6.75
CA SER A 81 -11.12 11.06 5.39
C SER A 81 -9.70 11.40 4.91
N SER A 82 -9.22 12.63 5.12
CA SER A 82 -7.87 13.05 4.76
C SER A 82 -6.80 12.29 5.52
N PHE A 83 -7.00 12.02 6.82
CA PHE A 83 -6.07 11.17 7.58
C PHE A 83 -5.93 9.79 6.92
N TRP A 84 -7.06 9.16 6.59
CA TRP A 84 -7.06 7.84 5.97
C TRP A 84 -6.39 7.83 4.61
N MET A 85 -6.73 8.79 3.74
CA MET A 85 -6.11 8.90 2.42
C MET A 85 -4.59 9.04 2.52
N ASN A 86 -4.10 9.92 3.39
CA ASN A 86 -2.66 10.12 3.59
C ASN A 86 -1.97 8.85 4.13
N ALA A 87 -2.62 8.13 5.05
CA ALA A 87 -2.07 6.90 5.62
C ALA A 87 -1.98 5.78 4.57
N ILE A 88 -3.01 5.66 3.72
CA ILE A 88 -3.03 4.69 2.61
C ILE A 88 -1.98 5.05 1.57
N GLU A 89 -1.93 6.30 1.13
CA GLU A 89 -0.97 6.79 0.13
C GLU A 89 0.49 6.57 0.59
N ALA A 90 0.80 6.90 1.84
CA ALA A 90 2.13 6.65 2.40
C ALA A 90 2.51 5.16 2.36
N LEU A 91 1.56 4.26 2.68
CA LEU A 91 1.79 2.83 2.57
C LEU A 91 1.97 2.39 1.12
N GLU A 92 1.14 2.88 0.19
CA GLU A 92 1.27 2.57 -1.24
C GLU A 92 2.64 2.94 -1.80
N GLU A 93 3.15 4.12 -1.44
CA GLU A 93 4.48 4.58 -1.86
C GLU A 93 5.59 3.66 -1.31
N ILE A 94 5.52 3.33 -0.02
CA ILE A 94 6.48 2.41 0.62
C ILE A 94 6.41 1.02 -0.03
N ARG A 95 5.21 0.51 -0.35
CA ARG A 95 5.02 -0.78 -1.03
C ARG A 95 5.59 -0.76 -2.43
N ALA A 96 5.28 0.24 -3.25
CA ALA A 96 5.85 0.39 -4.59
C ALA A 96 7.38 0.38 -4.58
N VAL A 97 8.00 1.20 -3.73
CA VAL A 97 9.46 1.30 -3.67
C VAL A 97 10.10 -0.03 -3.23
N SER A 98 9.54 -0.66 -2.19
CA SER A 98 10.06 -1.93 -1.68
C SER A 98 9.84 -3.10 -2.65
N PHE A 99 8.69 -3.14 -3.31
CA PHE A 99 8.37 -4.13 -4.34
C PHE A 99 9.33 -4.02 -5.52
N GLU A 100 9.55 -2.81 -6.06
CA GLU A 100 10.44 -2.61 -7.19
C GLU A 100 11.88 -3.00 -6.87
N ARG A 101 12.38 -2.63 -5.69
CA ARG A 101 13.73 -3.05 -5.23
C ARG A 101 13.87 -4.57 -5.19
N ARG A 102 12.86 -5.28 -4.65
CA ARG A 102 12.85 -6.75 -4.62
C ARG A 102 12.80 -7.33 -6.03
N ARG A 103 11.95 -6.79 -6.90
CA ARG A 103 11.82 -7.20 -8.30
C ARG A 103 13.14 -7.10 -9.06
N ILE A 104 13.86 -5.98 -8.90
CA ILE A 104 15.18 -5.76 -9.50
C ILE A 104 16.19 -6.79 -8.96
N LEU A 105 16.23 -7.01 -7.65
CA LEU A 105 17.16 -7.97 -7.04
C LEU A 105 16.91 -9.40 -7.54
N VAL A 106 15.64 -9.81 -7.62
CA VAL A 106 15.27 -11.13 -8.16
C VAL A 106 15.69 -11.25 -9.62
N ARG A 107 15.41 -10.25 -10.46
CA ARG A 107 15.85 -10.24 -11.87
C ARG A 107 17.37 -10.35 -12.00
N ARG A 108 18.13 -9.62 -11.19
CA ARG A 108 19.60 -9.70 -11.17
C ARG A 108 20.09 -11.09 -10.77
N ARG A 109 19.52 -11.69 -9.72
CA ARG A 109 19.87 -13.05 -9.28
C ARG A 109 19.55 -14.09 -10.34
N LEU A 110 18.38 -14.00 -10.97
CA LEU A 110 18.00 -14.89 -12.07
C LEU A 110 18.95 -14.75 -13.26
N ALA A 111 19.33 -13.54 -13.64
CA ALA A 111 20.32 -13.32 -14.70
C ALA A 111 21.68 -13.94 -14.36
N THR A 112 22.16 -13.80 -13.12
CA THR A 112 23.39 -14.45 -12.65
C THR A 112 23.30 -15.98 -12.75
N LEU A 113 22.17 -16.57 -12.33
CA LEU A 113 21.95 -18.01 -12.41
C LEU A 113 21.92 -18.51 -13.86
N SER A 114 21.20 -17.82 -14.75
CA SER A 114 21.15 -18.16 -16.18
C SER A 114 22.51 -18.06 -16.87
N ASN A 115 23.37 -17.15 -16.43
CA ASN A 115 24.73 -16.99 -16.97
C ASN A 115 25.75 -17.96 -16.32
N THR A 116 25.36 -18.68 -15.27
CA THR A 116 26.23 -19.66 -14.62
C THR A 116 26.18 -20.98 -15.39
N THR A 117 27.25 -21.27 -16.14
CA THR A 117 27.35 -22.50 -16.93
C THR A 117 27.78 -23.70 -16.08
N ALA A 118 27.54 -24.93 -16.56
CA ALA A 118 28.01 -26.15 -15.91
C ALA A 118 29.55 -26.19 -15.75
N ALA A 119 30.28 -25.59 -16.70
CA ALA A 119 31.74 -25.44 -16.61
C ALA A 119 32.15 -24.49 -15.48
N THR A 120 31.42 -23.38 -15.30
CA THR A 120 31.62 -22.44 -14.18
C THR A 120 31.36 -23.12 -12.82
N LEU A 121 30.30 -23.94 -12.72
CA LEU A 121 29.97 -24.70 -11.51
C LEU A 121 31.02 -25.78 -11.20
N ALA A 122 31.50 -26.49 -12.21
CA ALA A 122 32.58 -27.47 -12.06
C ALA A 122 33.90 -26.81 -11.61
N SER A 123 34.22 -25.63 -12.16
CA SER A 123 35.40 -24.86 -11.77
C SER A 123 35.34 -24.34 -10.33
N ILE A 124 34.15 -23.91 -9.85
CA ILE A 124 33.94 -23.51 -8.45
C ILE A 124 34.05 -24.73 -7.52
N ARG A 125 33.46 -25.86 -7.90
CA ARG A 125 33.52 -27.12 -7.12
C ARG A 125 34.95 -27.65 -6.98
N ASN A 126 35.78 -27.44 -8.00
CA ASN A 126 37.19 -27.84 -8.01
C ASN A 126 38.12 -26.79 -7.35
N GLY A 127 37.57 -25.73 -6.74
CA GLY A 127 38.33 -24.71 -6.02
C GLY A 127 39.10 -23.73 -6.90
N ALA A 128 38.90 -23.74 -8.22
CA ALA A 128 39.66 -22.92 -9.16
C ALA A 128 39.14 -21.47 -9.26
N VAL A 129 37.91 -21.18 -8.81
CA VAL A 129 37.30 -19.83 -8.82
C VAL A 129 36.42 -19.64 -7.57
N SER A 130 36.61 -18.53 -6.85
CA SER A 130 35.76 -18.13 -5.71
C SER A 130 34.53 -17.36 -6.20
N LEU A 131 33.38 -17.51 -5.53
CA LEU A 131 32.11 -16.83 -5.86
C LEU A 131 32.21 -15.28 -5.94
N GLN A 132 33.27 -14.69 -5.37
CA GLN A 132 33.57 -13.26 -5.49
C GLN A 132 34.17 -12.84 -6.84
N ALA A 133 34.57 -13.79 -7.69
CA ALA A 133 35.25 -13.53 -8.97
C ALA A 133 34.32 -13.61 -10.20
N ILE A 134 33.01 -13.79 -10.02
CA ILE A 134 32.05 -13.66 -11.11
C ILE A 134 31.93 -12.16 -11.41
N PRO A 135 32.29 -11.69 -12.62
CA PRO A 135 32.33 -10.27 -12.90
C PRO A 135 30.92 -9.70 -12.81
N ILE A 136 30.73 -8.77 -11.88
CA ILE A 136 29.62 -7.83 -11.94
C ILE A 136 29.89 -6.99 -13.18
N LEU A 137 29.14 -7.23 -14.27
CA LEU A 137 29.21 -6.42 -15.48
C LEU A 137 29.07 -4.93 -15.12
N PRO A 138 29.79 -4.02 -15.80
CA PRO A 138 29.89 -2.64 -15.41
C PRO A 138 28.53 -1.96 -15.49
N GLN A 139 28.25 -1.10 -14.50
CA GLN A 139 27.11 -0.19 -14.54
C GLN A 139 27.39 0.88 -15.58
N ASN A 140 26.66 0.85 -16.68
CA ASN A 140 26.42 2.00 -17.55
C ASN A 140 25.01 2.53 -17.28
#